data_AF-A0A524GBJ7-F1
#
_entry.id   AF-A0A524GBJ7-F1
#
_cell.length_a   1.000
_cell.length_b   1.000
_cell.length_c   1.000
_cell.angle_alpha   90.00
_cell.angle_beta   90.00
_cell.angle_gamma   90.00
#
_symmetry.space_group_name_H-M   'P 1'
#
loop_
_entity.id
_entity.type
_entity.pdbx_description
1 polymer ?
#
loop_
_entity_poly.entity_id
_entity_poly.type
_entity_poly.pdbx_seq_one_letter_code
_entity_poly.pdbx_strand_id
1 'polypeptide(L)' 'MMKEKWKLVGGNVYRLAQTFDEMIDAITLAREMKEDHHVFISKTTNGQWAVYWRYKKSSIECDPKYYSV' A
#
# COMPACT_ATOMS: atom_id res chain seq x y z
N MET A 1 -1.70 -14.67 -14.90
CA MET A 1 -0.77 -13.67 -14.31
C MET A 1 -1.36 -13.17 -13.00
N MET A 2 -0.63 -13.29 -11.89
CA MET A 2 -1.09 -12.77 -10.60
C MET A 2 -0.95 -11.25 -10.62
N LYS A 3 -2.06 -10.51 -10.44
CA LYS A 3 -1.98 -9.06 -10.20
C LYS A 3 -1.24 -8.83 -8.88
N GLU A 4 -0.17 -8.04 -8.88
CA GLU A 4 0.57 -7.69 -7.67
C GLU A 4 -0.36 -6.91 -6.72
N LYS A 5 -0.87 -7.58 -5.68
CA LYS A 5 -1.80 -6.96 -4.71
C LYS A 5 -1.08 -6.26 -3.56
N TRP A 6 0.16 -6.65 -3.29
CA TRP A 6 0.91 -6.26 -2.10
C TRP A 6 2.38 -6.07 -2.43
N LYS A 7 3.06 -5.22 -1.65
CA LYS A 7 4.49 -4.96 -1.78
C LYS A 7 5.17 -4.91 -0.42
N LEU A 8 6.30 -5.58 -0.30
CA LEU A 8 7.15 -5.55 0.90
C LEU A 8 8.22 -4.47 0.73
N VAL A 9 8.25 -3.49 1.64
CA VAL A 9 9.23 -2.40 1.63
C VAL A 9 9.76 -2.22 3.05
N GLY A 10 11.07 -2.44 3.24
CA GLY A 10 11.71 -2.28 4.55
C GLY A 10 11.02 -3.08 5.67
N GLY A 11 10.63 -4.33 5.41
CA GLY A 11 9.93 -5.19 6.38
C GLY A 11 8.45 -4.87 6.61
N ASN A 12 7.88 -3.88 5.92
CA ASN A 12 6.48 -3.49 6.04
C ASN A 12 5.69 -3.87 4.80
N VAL A 13 4.47 -4.37 4.99
CA VAL A 13 3.56 -4.74 3.89
C VAL A 13 2.70 -3.53 3.52
N TYR A 14 2.71 -3.20 2.23
CA TYR A 14 1.86 -2.18 1.64
C TYR A 14 0.87 -2.83 0.69
N ARG A 15 -0.37 -2.33 0.69
CA ARG A 15 -1.46 -2.75 -0.19
C ARG A 15 -1.46 -1.92 -1.47
N LEU A 16 -1.72 -2.53 -2.62
CA LEU A 16 -1.97 -1.78 -3.85
C LEU A 16 -3.26 -0.95 -3.68
N ALA A 17 -3.18 0.36 -3.90
CA ALA A 17 -4.35 1.22 -4.10
C ALA A 17 -4.79 1.15 -5.56
N GLN A 18 -3.90 1.58 -6.48
CA GLN A 18 -4.22 1.73 -7.90
C GLN A 18 -2.94 1.74 -8.75
N THR A 19 -3.10 1.48 -10.04
CA THR A 19 -2.06 1.58 -11.08
C THR A 19 -2.44 2.64 -12.11
N PHE A 20 -1.45 3.36 -12.61
CA PHE A 20 -1.59 4.44 -13.59
C PHE A 20 -0.60 4.24 -14.73
N ASP A 21 -0.95 4.66 -15.94
CA ASP A 21 -0.01 4.65 -17.06
C ASP A 21 0.99 5.82 -16.94
N GLU A 22 0.54 6.96 -16.40
CA GLU A 22 1.35 8.15 -16.20
C GLU A 22 1.85 8.29 -14.76
N MET A 23 3.09 8.77 -14.61
CA MET A 23 3.70 8.99 -13.30
C MET A 23 3.00 10.09 -12.50
N ILE A 24 2.47 11.11 -13.20
CA ILE A 24 1.88 12.28 -12.56
C ILE A 24 0.60 11.92 -11.80
N ASP A 25 -0.23 11.03 -12.34
CA ASP A 25 -1.46 10.56 -11.70
C ASP A 25 -1.14 9.77 -10.43
N ALA A 26 -0.12 8.90 -10.49
CA ALA A 26 0.36 8.16 -9.33
C ALA A 26 0.89 9.09 -8.23
N ILE A 27 1.57 10.18 -8.59
CA ILE A 27 2.04 11.20 -7.63
C ILE A 27 0.87 11.95 -7.01
N THR A 28 -0.14 12.31 -7.81
CA THR A 28 -1.34 13.02 -7.32
C THR A 28 -2.06 12.18 -6.27
N LEU A 29 -2.39 10.93 -6.57
CA LEU A 29 -3.02 10.03 -5.59
C LEU A 29 -2.12 9.84 -4.35
N ALA A 30 -0.82 9.66 -4.55
CA ALA A 30 0.09 9.48 -3.43
C ALA A 30 0.16 10.68 -2.49
N ARG A 31 0.00 11.91 -3.01
CA ARG A 31 -0.06 13.13 -2.21
C ARG A 31 -1.33 13.19 -1.38
N GLU A 32 -2.47 12.89 -1.98
CA GLU A 32 -3.77 12.85 -1.29
C GLU A 32 -3.76 11.83 -0.15
N MET A 33 -3.22 10.63 -0.38
CA MET A 33 -3.17 9.57 0.63
C MET A 33 -2.14 9.81 1.74
N LYS A 34 -1.17 10.71 1.54
CA LYS A 34 -0.03 10.91 2.45
C LYS A 34 -0.44 11.46 3.80
N GLU A 35 -1.61 12.08 3.93
CA GLU A 35 -2.11 12.61 5.20
C GLU A 35 -2.35 11.49 6.22
N ASP A 36 -3.04 10.42 5.81
CA ASP A 36 -3.43 9.31 6.70
C ASP A 36 -2.55 8.05 6.57
N HIS A 37 -1.82 7.92 5.46
CA HIS A 37 -1.13 6.69 5.09
C HIS A 37 0.36 6.90 4.85
N HIS A 38 1.15 5.85 5.08
CA HIS A 38 2.45 5.73 4.42
C HIS A 38 2.20 5.26 3.00
N VAL A 39 2.80 5.94 2.03
CA VAL A 39 2.61 5.66 0.61
C VAL A 39 3.96 5.31 -0.04
N PHE A 40 3.93 4.41 -1.00
CA PHE A 40 5.08 3.98 -1.79
C PHE A 40 4.69 3.87 -3.26
N ILE A 41 5.41 4.54 -4.14
CA ILE A 41 5.19 4.47 -5.59
C ILE A 41 6.26 3.58 -6.21
N SER A 42 5.87 2.71 -7.14
CA SER A 42 6.81 1.86 -7.86
C SER A 42 6.32 1.50 -9.25
N LYS A 43 7.26 1.40 -10.20
CA LYS A 43 6.97 0.93 -11.55
C LYS A 43 6.78 -0.58 -11.57
N THR A 44 5.69 -1.04 -12.17
CA THR A 44 5.37 -2.48 -12.33
C THR A 44 6.12 -3.06 -13.52
N THR A 45 6.14 -4.39 -13.62
CA THR A 45 6.72 -5.11 -14.77
C THR A 45 6.05 -4.76 -16.10
N ASN A 46 4.79 -4.33 -16.05
CA ASN A 46 4.01 -3.90 -17.23
C ASN A 46 4.25 -2.43 -17.60
N GLY A 47 5.16 -1.74 -16.91
CA GLY A 47 5.49 -0.33 -17.18
C GLY A 47 4.58 0.70 -16.52
N GLN A 48 3.51 0.27 -15.85
CA GLN A 48 2.58 1.15 -15.11
C GLN A 48 3.17 1.60 -13.77
N TRP A 49 2.69 2.72 -13.25
CA TRP A 49 3.01 3.25 -11.94
C TRP A 49 1.99 2.79 -10.90
N ALA A 50 2.43 1.95 -9.97
CA ALA A 50 1.59 1.46 -8.88
C ALA A 50 1.78 2.31 -7.62
N VAL A 51 0.67 2.68 -7.00
CA VAL A 51 0.62 3.35 -5.69
C VAL A 51 0.25 2.31 -4.64
N TYR A 52 1.14 2.12 -3.67
CA TYR A 52 0.96 1.23 -2.55
C TYR A 52 0.83 2.02 -1.25
N TRP A 53 0.06 1.51 -0.29
CA TRP A 53 -0.20 2.22 0.95
C TRP A 53 -0.27 1.28 2.17
N ARG A 54 -0.06 1.86 3.35
CA ARG A 54 -0.40 1.25 4.64
C ARG A 54 -0.79 2.35 5.63
N TYR A 55 -1.57 2.01 6.64
CA TYR A 55 -1.85 2.93 7.74
C TYR A 55 -0.56 3.32 8.48
N LYS A 56 -0.43 4.60 8.87
CA LYS A 56 0.75 5.11 9.59
C LYS A 56 0.97 4.43 10.93
N LYS A 57 -0.14 4.11 11.61
CA LYS A 57 -0.34 3.19 12.72
C LYS A 57 -1.73 3.57 13.22
N SER A 58 -2.71 2.69 13.11
CA SER A 58 -3.68 2.60 14.20
C SER A 58 -3.00 1.80 15.30
N SER A 59 -3.24 2.16 16.55
CA SER A 59 -2.98 1.32 17.71
C SER A 59 -3.76 0.01 17.54
N ILE A 60 -3.24 -0.93 16.74
CA ILE A 60 -3.76 -2.29 16.73
C ILE A 60 -3.19 -2.91 18.01
N GLU A 61 -3.94 -2.78 19.10
CA GLU A 61 -3.80 -3.69 20.23
C GLU A 61 -3.97 -5.09 19.65
N CYS A 62 -2.87 -5.84 19.61
CA CYS A 62 -2.91 -7.25 19.28
C CYS A 62 -3.47 -7.97 20.50
N ASP A 63 -4.76 -7.82 20.74
CA ASP A 63 -5.43 -8.55 21.81
C ASP A 63 -5.55 -10.01 21.39
N PRO A 64 -4.92 -10.95 22.10
CA PRO A 64 -5.13 -12.37 21.83
C PRO A 64 -6.60 -12.68 22.11
N LYS A 65 -7.36 -12.95 21.05
CA LYS A 65 -8.69 -13.55 21.16
C LYS A 65 -8.50 -15.00 21.60
N TYR A 66 -8.54 -15.22 22.91
CA TYR A 66 -8.66 -16.57 23.45
C TYR A 66 -10.05 -17.09 23.10
N TYR A 67 -10.13 -18.02 22.16
CA TYR A 67 -11.34 -18.81 21.94
C TYR A 67 -11.35 -19.92 22.98
N SER A 68 -12.34 -19.89 23.87
CA SER A 68 -12.66 -21.02 24.73
C SER A 68 -13.15 -22.17 23.84
N VAL A 69 -12.45 -23.31 23.90
CA VAL A 69 -12.86 -24.59 23.30
C VAL A 69 -13.75 -25.33 24.29
#